data_AF-A0A1M6CJ71-F1
#
_entry.id   AF-A0A1M6CJ71-F1
#
_cell.length_a   1.000
_cell.length_b   1.000
_cell.length_c   1.000
_cell.angle_alpha   90.00
_cell.angle_beta   90.00
_cell.angle_gamma   90.00
#
_symmetry.space_group_name_H-M   'P 1'
#
loop_
_entity.id
_entity.type
_entity.pdbx_description
1 polymer ?
#
loop_
_entity_poly.entity_id
_entity_poly.type
_entity_poly.pdbx_seq_one_letter_code
_entity_poly.pdbx_strand_id
1 'polypeptide(L)'
;MTKITETRHWDWGAVRAMCVRHRFYEVGTIDDYDALANVVRCNAPDDLMEIYGVAEDIWAHSGCAESVEDIMSLLCKEAITSCFKVEEG
;
A
#
# COMPACT_ATOMS: atom_id res chain seq x y z
N MET A 1 -27.71 14.87 -12.60
CA MET A 1 -26.38 15.39 -12.18
C MET A 1 -25.42 14.21 -12.14
N THR A 2 -24.28 14.29 -12.82
CA THR A 2 -23.31 13.17 -12.86
C THR A 2 -22.60 13.02 -11.52
N LYS A 3 -22.60 11.81 -10.97
CA LYS A 3 -21.86 11.44 -9.75
C LYS A 3 -20.75 10.45 -10.11
N ILE A 4 -19.53 10.72 -9.65
CA ILE A 4 -18.38 9.82 -9.80
C ILE A 4 -17.95 9.36 -8.42
N THR A 5 -17.74 8.06 -8.24
CA THR A 5 -17.22 7.47 -7.00
C THR A 5 -15.96 6.67 -7.32
N GLU A 6 -14.89 6.91 -6.57
CA GLU A 6 -13.66 6.12 -6.60
C GLU A 6 -13.68 5.12 -5.44
N THR A 7 -13.26 3.89 -5.68
CA THR A 7 -12.98 2.90 -4.65
C THR A 7 -11.57 2.40 -4.85
N ARG A 8 -10.75 2.40 -3.79
CA ARG A 8 -9.38 1.94 -3.85
C ARG A 8 -9.22 0.62 -3.13
N HIS A 9 -8.32 -0.20 -3.62
CA HIS A 9 -8.00 -1.50 -3.04
C HIS A 9 -6.51 -1.73 -3.04
N TRP A 10 -6.01 -2.35 -1.99
CA TRP A 10 -4.69 -2.96 -2.01
C TRP A 10 -4.70 -4.23 -2.85
N ASP A 11 -3.74 -4.35 -3.76
CA ASP A 11 -3.33 -5.66 -4.27
C ASP A 11 -2.21 -6.18 -3.36
N TRP A 12 -2.56 -7.07 -2.44
CA TRP A 12 -1.61 -7.73 -1.55
C TRP A 12 -0.45 -8.40 -2.30
N GLY A 13 -0.75 -9.07 -3.42
CA GLY A 13 0.28 -9.72 -4.23
C GLY A 13 1.26 -8.69 -4.81
N ALA A 14 0.75 -7.52 -5.19
CA ALA A 14 1.56 -6.42 -5.68
C ALA A 14 2.36 -5.71 -4.58
N VAL A 15 1.81 -5.50 -3.37
CA VAL A 15 2.58 -5.01 -2.21
C VAL A 15 3.78 -5.92 -1.93
N ARG A 16 3.53 -7.24 -1.88
CA ARG A 16 4.59 -8.23 -1.72
C ARG A 16 5.63 -8.17 -2.84
N ALA A 17 5.19 -8.12 -4.09
CA ALA A 17 6.09 -8.06 -5.23
C ALA A 17 6.92 -6.77 -5.25
N MET A 18 6.33 -5.64 -4.86
CA MET A 18 7.01 -4.36 -4.69
C MET A 18 8.11 -4.47 -3.64
N CYS A 19 7.81 -5.01 -2.44
CA CYS A 19 8.83 -5.18 -1.39
C CYS A 19 10.01 -6.04 -1.88
N VAL A 20 9.73 -7.15 -2.57
CA VAL A 20 10.80 -8.01 -3.13
C VAL A 20 11.63 -7.29 -4.20
N ARG A 21 10.98 -6.52 -5.09
CA ARG A 21 11.65 -5.83 -6.20
C ARG A 21 12.60 -4.74 -5.71
N HIS A 22 12.16 -3.98 -4.71
CA HIS A 22 12.89 -2.84 -4.16
C HIS A 22 13.74 -3.22 -2.94
N ARG A 23 13.80 -4.51 -2.58
CA ARG A 23 14.55 -5.02 -1.42
C ARG A 23 14.13 -4.36 -0.10
N PHE A 24 12.83 -4.15 0.05
CA PHE A 24 12.24 -3.73 1.30
C PHE A 24 12.01 -4.95 2.21
N TYR A 25 11.85 -4.67 3.50
CA TYR A 25 11.60 -5.67 4.54
C TYR A 25 12.78 -6.63 4.80
N GLU A 26 14.03 -6.22 4.53
CA GLU A 26 15.22 -7.06 4.75
C GLU A 26 15.59 -7.25 6.23
N VAL A 27 15.15 -6.37 7.13
CA VAL A 27 15.49 -6.42 8.56
C VAL A 27 14.30 -6.80 9.46
N GLY A 28 13.09 -6.89 8.91
CA GLY A 28 11.90 -7.33 9.63
C GLY A 28 11.87 -8.84 9.89
N THR A 29 11.06 -9.24 10.87
CA THR A 29 10.76 -10.65 11.11
C THR A 29 9.62 -11.14 10.23
N ILE A 30 9.41 -12.46 10.22
CA ILE A 30 8.25 -13.05 9.55
C ILE A 30 6.94 -12.55 10.20
N ASP A 31 6.93 -12.39 11.52
CA ASP A 31 5.74 -11.94 12.25
C ASP A 31 5.38 -10.49 11.91
N ASP A 32 6.38 -9.61 11.75
CA ASP A 32 6.17 -8.23 11.30
C ASP A 32 5.57 -8.22 9.90
N TYR A 33 6.11 -9.05 9.00
CA TYR A 33 5.62 -9.15 7.63
C TYR A 33 4.18 -9.69 7.56
N ASP A 34 3.83 -10.67 8.40
CA ASP A 34 2.47 -11.20 8.50
C ASP A 34 1.49 -10.17 9.09
N ALA A 35 1.94 -9.34 10.03
CA ALA A 35 1.15 -8.23 10.56
C ALA A 35 0.86 -7.18 9.48
N LEU A 36 1.89 -6.77 8.72
CA LEU A 36 1.72 -5.89 7.56
C LEU A 36 0.75 -6.50 6.54
N ALA A 37 0.93 -7.78 6.22
CA ALA A 37 0.07 -8.50 5.29
C ALA A 37 -1.39 -8.48 5.74
N ASN A 38 -1.63 -8.59 7.04
CA ASN A 38 -2.96 -8.55 7.61
C ASN A 38 -3.60 -7.17 7.48
N VAL A 39 -2.84 -6.09 7.73
CA VAL A 39 -3.30 -4.70 7.52
C VAL A 39 -3.73 -4.49 6.08
N VAL A 40 -2.87 -4.84 5.12
CA VAL A 40 -3.11 -4.68 3.69
C VAL A 40 -4.32 -5.49 3.21
N ARG A 41 -4.58 -6.66 3.81
CA ARG A 41 -5.75 -7.50 3.46
C ARG A 41 -7.05 -7.04 4.09
N CYS A 42 -7.01 -6.44 5.28
CA CYS A 42 -8.20 -6.10 6.04
C CYS A 42 -8.69 -4.67 5.80
N ASN A 43 -7.80 -3.76 5.39
CA ASN A 43 -8.11 -2.34 5.23
C ASN A 43 -8.14 -1.95 3.75
N ALA A 44 -8.81 -0.84 3.45
CA ALA A 44 -8.78 -0.21 2.13
C ALA A 44 -7.89 1.06 2.18
N PRO A 45 -7.13 1.37 1.12
CA PRO A 45 -6.33 2.59 1.04
C PRO A 45 -7.16 3.83 0.69
N ASP A 46 -8.26 4.04 1.40
CA ASP A 46 -9.19 5.14 1.14
C ASP A 46 -8.65 6.49 1.66
N ASP A 47 -7.84 6.45 2.73
CA ASP A 47 -7.14 7.59 3.33
C ASP A 47 -5.63 7.50 3.11
N LEU A 48 -4.99 8.66 2.92
CA LEU A 48 -3.54 8.80 2.89
C LEU A 48 -2.88 8.30 4.18
N MET A 49 -3.58 8.36 5.32
CA MET A 49 -3.08 7.81 6.58
C MET A 49 -2.93 6.28 6.56
N GLU A 50 -3.81 5.55 5.86
CA GLU A 50 -3.68 4.09 5.70
C GLU A 50 -2.47 3.75 4.82
N ILE A 51 -2.23 4.55 3.78
CA ILE A 51 -1.07 4.40 2.90
C ILE A 51 0.22 4.74 3.65
N TYR A 52 0.19 5.81 4.46
CA TYR A 52 1.30 6.20 5.32
C TYR A 52 1.65 5.09 6.31
N GLY A 53 0.66 4.51 7.01
CA GLY A 53 0.92 3.45 7.99
C GLY A 53 1.60 2.23 7.38
N VAL A 54 1.16 1.82 6.18
CA VAL A 54 1.81 0.72 5.43
C VAL A 54 3.22 1.11 4.98
N ALA A 55 3.43 2.34 4.50
CA ALA A 55 4.75 2.81 4.09
C ALA A 55 5.73 2.94 5.26
N GLU A 56 5.28 3.44 6.41
CA GLU A 56 6.05 3.59 7.63
C GLU A 56 6.50 2.21 8.16
N ASP A 57 5.59 1.22 8.19
CA ASP A 57 5.92 -0.14 8.60
C ASP A 57 6.96 -0.78 7.66
N ILE A 58 6.78 -0.64 6.34
CA ILE A 58 7.75 -1.12 5.36
C ILE A 58 9.10 -0.45 5.59
N TRP A 59 9.13 0.87 5.74
CA TRP A 59 10.35 1.64 5.96
C TRP A 59 11.10 1.19 7.22
N ALA A 60 10.38 1.06 8.34
CA ALA A 60 10.92 0.65 9.64
C ALA A 60 11.60 -0.74 9.58
N HIS A 61 11.11 -1.63 8.72
CA HIS A 61 11.62 -2.99 8.57
C HIS A 61 12.53 -3.20 7.35
N SER A 62 12.86 -2.14 6.60
CA SER A 62 13.67 -2.25 5.38
C SER A 62 15.16 -1.94 5.58
N GLY A 63 15.52 -1.06 6.52
CA GLY A 63 16.91 -0.60 6.66
C GLY A 63 17.46 0.08 5.40
N CYS A 64 16.58 0.66 4.59
CA CYS A 64 16.86 1.17 3.25
C CYS A 64 17.14 2.70 3.27
N ALA A 65 17.54 3.26 2.12
CA ALA A 65 17.87 4.68 2.00
C ALA A 65 16.67 5.54 1.56
N GLU A 66 15.63 4.89 1.03
CA GLU A 66 14.38 5.47 0.59
C GLU A 66 13.64 6.15 1.76
N SER A 67 12.96 7.26 1.45
CA SER A 67 12.07 7.92 2.39
C SER A 67 10.72 7.22 2.47
N VAL A 68 9.95 7.51 3.52
CA VAL A 68 8.56 7.01 3.64
C VAL A 68 7.72 7.51 2.45
N GLU A 69 7.93 8.74 2.00
CA GLU A 69 7.25 9.33 0.85
C GLU A 69 7.58 8.62 -0.47
N ASP A 70 8.82 8.16 -0.65
CA ASP A 70 9.21 7.35 -1.80
C ASP A 70 8.45 6.02 -1.80
N ILE A 71 8.37 5.35 -0.64
CA ILE A 71 7.63 4.09 -0.47
C ILE A 71 6.13 4.30 -0.69
N MET A 72 5.55 5.39 -0.17
CA MET A 72 4.16 5.77 -0.46
C MET A 72 3.93 5.96 -1.96
N SER A 73 4.87 6.60 -2.67
CA SER A 73 4.79 6.78 -4.12
C SER A 73 4.79 5.44 -4.85
N LEU A 74 5.63 4.49 -4.43
CA LEU A 74 5.69 3.15 -4.99
C LEU A 74 4.39 2.36 -4.72
N LEU A 75 3.85 2.41 -3.51
CA LEU A 75 2.58 1.78 -3.15
C LEU A 75 1.44 2.27 -4.04
N CYS A 76 1.31 3.60 -4.21
CA CYS A 76 0.30 4.21 -5.06
C CYS A 76 0.43 3.83 -6.55
N LYS A 77 1.66 3.62 -7.03
CA LYS A 77 1.93 3.29 -8.44
C LYS A 77 1.80 1.81 -8.74
N GLU A 78 2.19 0.96 -7.79
CA GLU A 78 2.43 -0.46 -8.05
C GLU A 78 1.42 -1.37 -7.36
N ALA A 79 0.79 -0.94 -6.26
CA ALA A 79 0.04 -1.82 -5.37
C ALA A 79 -1.39 -1.35 -5.02
N ILE A 80 -1.76 -0.13 -5.37
CA ILE A 80 -3.13 0.38 -5.21
C ILE A 80 -3.86 0.32 -6.56
N THR A 81 -5.01 -0.33 -6.59
CA THR A 81 -5.91 -0.33 -7.75
C THR A 81 -7.14 0.53 -7.45
N SER A 82 -7.49 1.43 -8.38
CA SER A 82 -8.69 2.26 -8.30
C SER A 82 -9.76 1.78 -9.27
N CYS A 83 -10.99 1.69 -8.77
CA CYS A 83 -12.20 1.44 -9.56
C CYS A 83 -13.07 2.71 -9.56
N PHE A 84 -13.58 3.11 -10.72
CA PHE A 84 -14.43 4.30 -10.86
C PHE A 84 -15.83 3.90 -11.29
N LYS A 85 -16.83 4.37 -10.56
CA LYS A 85 -18.25 4.24 -10.92
C LYS A 85 -18.81 5.60 -11.30
N VAL A 86 -19.47 5.66 -12.47
CA VAL A 86 -20.17 6.87 -12.95
C VAL A 86 -21.67 6.60 -12.95
N GLU A 87 -22.43 7.46 -12.28
CA GLU A 87 -23.89 7.40 -12.21
C GLU A 87 -24.46 8.66 -12.89
N GLU A 88 -25.25 8.48 -13.94
CA GLU A 88 -26.00 9.56 -14.60
C GLU A 88 -27.41 9.66 -13.97
N GLY A 89 -27.91 10.88 -13.82
CA GLY A 89 -29.24 11.16 -13.27
C GLY A 89 -29.77 12.50 -13.71
#